data_AF-A0A8C6UYH1-F1
#
_entry.id   AF-A0A8C6UYH1-F1
#
_cell.length_a   1.000
_cell.length_b   1.000
_cell.length_c   1.000
_cell.angle_alpha   90.00
_cell.angle_beta   90.00
_cell.angle_gamma   90.00
#
_symmetry.space_group_name_H-M   'P 1'
#
loop_
_entity.id
_entity.type
_entity.pdbx_description
1 polymer ?
#
loop_
_entity_poly.entity_id
_entity_poly.type
_entity_poly.pdbx_seq_one_letter_code
_entity_poly.pdbx_strand_id
1 'polypeptide(L)'
;YKMALYQIELPGGSGPRKVRFAQGAVFMAACSAGDQEEVAALLRQGADINHANIDGLTALHQACIDENAEMVQFLVESGSDVNRGDNEGWTPLHAAASCGFVQIAKYLIEHGANVGAVNSEGELPLDVATEDAMERLLKSEIKKQGIDVDQARKQEERIMLQDAMAVLSGRGSVAPHPNTKATALHVAAAKGYIEVLKVLLQCSVEVDCRDIDGWTPLHAAAHWGQEEVCTLLTDHMCDMAAVNHVGQTALDVADENLVDTLEELQKKQNVV
;
A
#
# COMPACT_ATOMS: atom_id res chain seq x y z
N TYR A 1 13.60 15.55 -9.76
CA TYR A 1 13.51 14.26 -10.47
C TYR A 1 13.79 14.46 -11.95
N LYS A 2 14.78 13.75 -12.50
CA LYS A 2 15.03 13.72 -13.94
C LYS A 2 14.25 12.52 -14.47
N MET A 3 13.10 12.73 -15.11
CA MET A 3 12.33 11.61 -15.66
C MET A 3 13.14 10.93 -16.77
N ALA A 4 13.28 9.61 -16.70
CA ALA A 4 13.85 8.83 -17.80
C ALA A 4 12.85 8.84 -18.96
N LEU A 5 13.31 9.25 -20.14
CA LEU A 5 12.49 9.39 -21.33
C LEU A 5 12.89 8.33 -22.37
N TYR A 6 11.90 7.60 -22.88
CA TYR A 6 12.04 6.72 -24.03
C TYR A 6 11.67 7.47 -25.31
N GLN A 7 12.47 7.35 -26.38
CA GLN A 7 12.30 8.12 -27.61
C GLN A 7 11.92 7.23 -28.79
N ILE A 8 10.79 7.53 -29.44
CA ILE A 8 10.33 6.84 -30.66
C ILE A 8 10.48 7.79 -31.85
N GLU A 9 11.05 7.30 -32.95
CA GLU A 9 11.11 8.01 -34.23
C GLU A 9 9.95 7.59 -35.13
N LEU A 10 9.06 8.53 -35.45
CA LEU A 10 7.94 8.27 -36.35
C LEU A 10 8.29 8.66 -37.79
N PRO A 11 7.97 7.82 -38.80
CA PRO A 11 8.17 8.16 -40.19
C PRO A 11 7.22 9.31 -40.60
N GLY A 12 7.77 10.42 -41.09
CA GLY A 12 7.00 11.57 -41.56
C GLY A 12 7.72 12.30 -42.70
N GLY A 13 6.97 12.71 -43.72
CA GLY A 13 7.48 13.33 -44.97
C GLY A 13 8.15 14.70 -44.84
N SER A 14 8.48 15.15 -43.61
CA SER A 14 9.22 16.39 -43.33
C SER A 14 10.36 16.21 -42.32
N GLY A 15 10.84 14.97 -42.12
CA GLY A 15 11.91 14.61 -41.19
C GLY A 15 11.41 13.81 -39.98
N PRO A 16 12.29 13.08 -39.28
CA PRO A 16 11.90 12.22 -38.16
C PRO A 16 11.35 13.08 -37.00
N ARG A 17 10.07 12.89 -36.66
CA ARG A 17 9.49 13.46 -35.43
C ARG A 17 9.87 12.56 -34.26
N LYS A 18 10.50 13.16 -33.25
CA LYS A 18 10.90 12.48 -32.01
C LYS A 18 9.83 12.72 -30.97
N VAL A 19 9.11 11.66 -30.57
CA VAL A 19 8.19 11.70 -29.43
C VAL A 19 8.87 11.04 -28.25
N ARG A 20 8.75 11.66 -27.07
CA ARG A 20 9.33 11.14 -25.83
C ARG A 20 8.21 10.76 -24.88
N PHE A 21 8.24 9.53 -24.39
CA PHE A 21 7.35 9.03 -23.35
C PHE A 21 8.13 8.78 -22.07
N ALA A 22 7.47 8.79 -20.92
CA ALA A 22 8.07 8.33 -19.68
C ALA A 22 8.44 6.85 -19.82
N GLN A 23 9.68 6.48 -19.48
CA GLN A 23 10.19 5.11 -19.70
C GLN A 23 9.32 4.05 -19.00
N GLY A 24 8.84 4.35 -17.78
CA GLY A 24 7.94 3.45 -17.06
C GLY A 24 6.58 3.24 -17.74
N ALA A 25 6.01 4.27 -18.36
CA ALA A 25 4.76 4.14 -19.11
C ALA A 25 4.92 3.25 -20.36
N VAL A 26 6.05 3.37 -21.06
CA VAL A 26 6.35 2.51 -22.22
C VAL A 26 6.59 1.07 -21.78
N PHE A 27 7.32 0.88 -20.68
CA PHE A 27 7.56 -0.44 -20.10
C PHE A 27 6.26 -1.15 -19.72
N MET A 28 5.37 -0.49 -18.97
CA MET A 28 4.08 -1.05 -18.58
C MET A 28 3.24 -1.41 -19.82
N ALA A 29 3.19 -0.53 -20.82
CA ALA A 29 2.45 -0.79 -22.05
C ALA A 29 2.99 -1.99 -22.85
N ALA A 30 4.32 -2.15 -22.94
CA ALA A 30 4.94 -3.29 -23.60
C ALA A 30 4.61 -4.62 -22.89
N CYS A 31 4.65 -4.62 -21.55
CA CYS A 31 4.24 -5.78 -20.74
C CYS A 31 2.76 -6.12 -20.97
N SER A 32 1.86 -5.13 -20.91
CA SER A 32 0.42 -5.34 -21.16
C SER A 32 0.13 -5.82 -22.57
N ALA A 33 0.94 -5.45 -23.56
CA ALA A 33 0.82 -5.93 -24.93
C ALA A 33 1.34 -7.36 -25.13
N GLY A 34 2.05 -7.94 -24.15
CA GLY A 34 2.67 -9.26 -24.27
C GLY A 34 3.98 -9.27 -25.08
N ASP A 35 4.55 -8.10 -25.41
CA ASP A 35 5.73 -7.98 -26.27
C ASP A 35 7.03 -8.21 -25.49
N GLN A 36 7.36 -9.48 -25.23
CA GLN A 36 8.55 -9.87 -24.47
C GLN A 36 9.87 -9.39 -25.09
N GLU A 37 9.93 -9.24 -26.43
CA GLU A 37 11.13 -8.75 -27.11
C GLU A 37 11.38 -7.27 -26.80
N GLU A 38 10.34 -6.44 -26.89
CA GLU A 38 10.42 -5.02 -26.53
C GLU A 38 10.68 -4.86 -25.02
N VAL A 39 10.04 -5.65 -24.16
CA VAL A 39 10.31 -5.62 -22.72
C VAL A 39 11.78 -5.95 -22.43
N ALA A 40 12.33 -7.00 -23.04
CA ALA A 40 13.74 -7.35 -22.91
C ALA A 40 14.68 -6.25 -23.44
N ALA A 41 14.30 -5.53 -24.51
CA ALA A 41 15.04 -4.38 -25.01
C ALA A 41 15.01 -3.21 -24.02
N LEU A 42 13.85 -2.90 -23.43
CA LEU A 42 13.66 -1.83 -22.44
C LEU A 42 14.45 -2.11 -21.16
N LEU A 43 14.45 -3.36 -20.67
CA LEU A 43 15.25 -3.76 -19.51
C LEU A 43 16.76 -3.59 -19.76
N ARG A 44 17.26 -3.96 -20.95
CA ARG A 44 18.65 -3.69 -21.34
C ARG A 44 19.00 -2.21 -21.41
N GLN A 45 18.01 -1.34 -21.63
CA GLN A 45 18.16 0.12 -21.59
C GLN A 45 17.99 0.70 -20.18
N GLY A 46 17.87 -0.14 -19.15
CA GLY A 46 17.77 0.28 -17.76
C GLY A 46 16.36 0.67 -17.31
N ALA A 47 15.31 0.19 -18.00
CA ALA A 47 13.96 0.28 -17.46
C ALA A 47 13.89 -0.46 -16.11
N ASP A 48 13.19 0.13 -15.14
CA ASP A 48 12.94 -0.50 -13.85
C ASP A 48 11.83 -1.55 -14.00
N ILE A 49 12.18 -2.82 -13.84
CA ILE A 49 11.24 -3.94 -13.92
C ILE A 49 10.12 -3.86 -12.88
N ASN A 50 10.40 -3.21 -11.76
CA ASN A 50 9.47 -2.99 -10.65
C ASN A 50 8.83 -1.60 -10.71
N HIS A 51 8.87 -0.94 -11.88
CA HIS A 51 8.07 0.26 -12.09
C HIS A 51 6.60 -0.06 -11.84
N ALA A 52 5.92 0.86 -11.17
CA ALA A 52 4.52 0.74 -10.79
C ALA A 52 3.71 1.93 -11.32
N ASN A 53 2.44 1.69 -11.58
CA ASN A 53 1.49 2.74 -11.93
C ASN A 53 1.10 3.57 -10.68
N ILE A 54 0.08 4.43 -10.82
CA ILE A 54 -0.37 5.31 -9.73
C ILE A 54 -0.95 4.55 -8.53
N ASP A 55 -1.45 3.33 -8.74
CA ASP A 55 -2.02 2.47 -7.71
C ASP A 55 -0.96 1.55 -7.07
N GLY A 56 0.31 1.67 -7.49
CA GLY A 56 1.39 0.81 -7.02
C GLY A 56 1.48 -0.54 -7.74
N LEU A 57 0.59 -0.80 -8.71
CA LEU A 57 0.60 -2.04 -9.49
C LEU A 57 1.80 -2.08 -10.43
N THR A 58 2.63 -3.11 -10.27
CA THR A 58 3.72 -3.44 -11.20
C THR A 58 3.22 -4.21 -12.41
N ALA A 59 4.07 -4.38 -13.43
CA ALA A 59 3.76 -5.24 -14.57
C ALA A 59 3.42 -6.69 -14.15
N LEU A 60 4.02 -7.18 -13.06
CA LEU A 60 3.74 -8.52 -12.55
C LEU A 60 2.34 -8.62 -11.93
N HIS A 61 1.86 -7.59 -11.24
CA HIS A 61 0.47 -7.54 -10.76
C HIS A 61 -0.50 -7.61 -11.94
N GLN A 62 -0.28 -6.78 -12.96
CA GLN A 62 -1.16 -6.74 -14.13
C GLN A 62 -1.17 -8.08 -14.87
N ALA A 63 -0.01 -8.71 -15.05
CA ALA A 63 0.08 -10.04 -15.67
C ALA A 63 -0.68 -11.11 -14.87
N CYS A 64 -0.69 -11.04 -13.54
CA CYS A 64 -1.51 -11.92 -12.71
C CYS A 64 -3.01 -11.63 -12.87
N ILE A 65 -3.42 -10.36 -12.89
CA ILE A 65 -4.84 -9.96 -13.06
C ILE A 65 -5.38 -10.36 -14.44
N ASP A 66 -4.54 -10.31 -15.47
CA ASP A 66 -4.92 -10.61 -16.86
C ASP A 66 -4.84 -12.11 -17.22
N GLU A 67 -4.55 -13.00 -16.25
CA GLU A 67 -4.28 -14.43 -16.47
C GLU A 67 -3.12 -14.70 -17.47
N ASN A 68 -2.20 -13.75 -17.63
CA ASN A 68 -1.11 -13.86 -18.61
C ASN A 68 0.08 -14.64 -18.03
N ALA A 69 -0.07 -15.97 -17.96
CA ALA A 69 0.92 -16.86 -17.38
C ALA A 69 2.31 -16.76 -18.04
N GLU A 70 2.36 -16.57 -19.36
CA GLU A 70 3.62 -16.41 -20.11
C GLU A 70 4.36 -15.13 -19.69
N MET A 71 3.63 -14.01 -19.53
CA MET A 71 4.23 -12.77 -19.05
C MET A 71 4.61 -12.83 -17.58
N VAL A 72 3.83 -13.50 -16.73
CA VAL A 72 4.21 -13.78 -15.33
C VAL A 72 5.55 -14.50 -15.29
N GLN A 73 5.71 -15.59 -16.04
CA GLN A 73 6.96 -16.36 -16.09
C GLN A 73 8.13 -15.49 -16.55
N PHE A 74 7.95 -14.80 -17.67
CA PHE A 74 8.97 -13.92 -18.23
C PHE A 74 9.42 -12.82 -17.25
N LEU A 75 8.47 -12.16 -16.58
CA LEU A 75 8.75 -11.09 -15.62
C LEU A 75 9.49 -11.59 -14.39
N VAL A 76 9.09 -12.75 -13.84
CA VAL A 76 9.76 -13.37 -12.69
C VAL A 76 11.18 -13.81 -13.05
N GLU A 77 11.36 -14.47 -14.20
CA GLU A 77 12.68 -14.88 -14.69
C GLU A 77 13.58 -13.68 -15.03
N SER A 78 12.98 -12.55 -15.40
CA SER A 78 13.69 -11.28 -15.64
C SER A 78 14.03 -10.51 -14.36
N GLY A 79 13.67 -11.03 -13.18
CA GLY A 79 14.04 -10.46 -11.88
C GLY A 79 13.01 -9.51 -11.26
N SER A 80 11.73 -9.65 -11.61
CA SER A 80 10.65 -8.93 -10.92
C SER A 80 10.60 -9.33 -9.45
N ASP A 81 10.30 -8.38 -8.58
CA ASP A 81 10.05 -8.65 -7.18
C ASP A 81 8.67 -9.28 -7.00
N VAL A 82 8.64 -10.60 -6.80
CA VAL A 82 7.42 -11.40 -6.60
C VAL A 82 6.63 -11.02 -5.34
N ASN A 83 7.23 -10.27 -4.42
CA ASN A 83 6.66 -9.89 -3.14
C ASN A 83 6.37 -8.40 -3.03
N ARG A 84 6.59 -7.63 -4.10
CA ARG A 84 6.31 -6.20 -4.08
C ARG A 84 4.81 -5.98 -3.89
N GLY A 85 4.43 -5.29 -2.83
CA GLY A 85 3.06 -4.83 -2.63
C GLY A 85 2.74 -3.62 -3.50
N ASP A 86 1.48 -3.47 -3.89
CA ASP A 86 0.93 -2.22 -4.41
C ASP A 86 0.67 -1.21 -3.27
N ASN A 87 -0.05 -0.12 -3.56
CA ASN A 87 -0.31 0.92 -2.56
C ASN A 87 -1.22 0.45 -1.41
N GLU A 88 -1.97 -0.64 -1.60
CA GLU A 88 -2.80 -1.26 -0.56
C GLU A 88 -2.09 -2.47 0.08
N GLY A 89 -0.85 -2.76 -0.31
CA GLY A 89 -0.09 -3.90 0.18
C GLY A 89 -0.47 -5.23 -0.47
N TRP A 90 -1.28 -5.22 -1.53
CA TRP A 90 -1.56 -6.41 -2.31
C TRP A 90 -0.31 -6.81 -3.07
N THR A 91 0.10 -8.07 -2.90
CA THR A 91 1.20 -8.65 -3.68
C THR A 91 0.66 -9.32 -4.96
N PRO A 92 1.51 -9.69 -5.93
CA PRO A 92 1.07 -10.47 -7.09
C PRO A 92 0.33 -11.77 -6.71
N LEU A 93 0.68 -12.37 -5.56
CA LEU A 93 -0.01 -13.55 -5.05
C LEU A 93 -1.43 -13.25 -4.54
N HIS A 94 -1.66 -12.08 -3.94
CA HIS A 94 -3.03 -11.64 -3.59
C HIS A 94 -3.89 -11.48 -4.85
N ALA A 95 -3.35 -10.83 -5.88
CA ALA A 95 -4.05 -10.65 -7.16
C ALA A 95 -4.41 -12.01 -7.79
N ALA A 96 -3.45 -12.92 -7.91
CA ALA A 96 -3.70 -14.26 -8.45
C ALA A 96 -4.70 -15.07 -7.61
N ALA A 97 -4.67 -14.92 -6.28
CA ALA A 97 -5.60 -15.58 -5.36
C ALA A 97 -7.04 -15.08 -5.52
N SER A 98 -7.22 -13.76 -5.56
CA SER A 98 -8.52 -13.11 -5.73
C SER A 98 -9.17 -13.41 -7.08
N CYS A 99 -8.37 -13.46 -8.15
CA CYS A 99 -8.85 -13.84 -9.48
C CYS A 99 -9.02 -15.36 -9.69
N GLY A 100 -8.58 -16.21 -8.74
CA GLY A 100 -8.74 -17.66 -8.82
C GLY A 100 -7.72 -18.38 -9.74
N PHE A 101 -6.65 -17.71 -10.18
CA PHE A 101 -5.67 -18.27 -11.11
C PHE A 101 -4.64 -19.18 -10.42
N VAL A 102 -5.09 -20.39 -10.07
CA VAL A 102 -4.33 -21.37 -9.27
C VAL A 102 -2.95 -21.69 -9.87
N GLN A 103 -2.82 -21.78 -11.19
CA GLN A 103 -1.54 -22.13 -11.81
C GLN A 103 -0.51 -20.99 -11.72
N ILE A 104 -0.96 -19.74 -11.82
CA ILE A 104 -0.13 -18.55 -11.59
C ILE A 104 0.29 -18.50 -10.13
N ALA A 105 -0.65 -18.70 -9.19
CA ALA A 105 -0.35 -18.72 -7.76
C ALA A 105 0.70 -19.79 -7.40
N LYS A 106 0.58 -21.01 -7.94
CA LYS A 106 1.60 -22.06 -7.77
C LYS A 106 2.97 -21.60 -8.25
N TYR A 107 3.03 -21.04 -9.46
CA TYR A 107 4.29 -20.58 -10.03
C TYR A 107 4.93 -19.49 -9.16
N LEU A 108 4.16 -18.50 -8.71
CA LEU A 108 4.65 -17.45 -7.80
C LEU A 108 5.19 -18.03 -6.48
N ILE A 109 4.47 -18.98 -5.87
CA ILE A 109 4.89 -19.66 -4.63
C ILE A 109 6.21 -20.41 -4.84
N GLU A 110 6.35 -21.14 -5.95
CA GLU A 110 7.58 -21.85 -6.31
C GLU A 110 8.78 -20.90 -6.49
N HIS A 111 8.51 -19.64 -6.83
CA HIS A 111 9.50 -18.57 -7.00
C HIS A 111 9.61 -17.64 -5.78
N GLY A 112 9.13 -18.08 -4.61
CA GLY A 112 9.37 -17.40 -3.34
C GLY A 112 8.35 -16.32 -2.98
N ALA A 113 7.15 -16.36 -3.56
CA ALA A 113 6.06 -15.52 -3.08
C ALA A 113 5.71 -15.84 -1.62
N ASN A 114 5.56 -14.79 -0.82
CA ASN A 114 5.23 -14.85 0.59
C ASN A 114 3.73 -15.12 0.74
N VAL A 115 3.38 -16.38 1.05
CA VAL A 115 1.99 -16.80 1.27
C VAL A 115 1.39 -16.22 2.56
N GLY A 116 2.22 -15.66 3.45
CA GLY A 116 1.83 -14.97 4.68
C GLY A 116 1.93 -13.44 4.59
N ALA A 117 2.05 -12.87 3.39
CA ALA A 117 1.97 -11.43 3.20
C ALA A 117 0.60 -10.93 3.65
N VAL A 118 0.55 -9.74 4.25
CA VAL A 118 -0.67 -9.13 4.79
C VAL A 118 -0.85 -7.77 4.13
N ASN A 119 -2.01 -7.54 3.50
CA ASN A 119 -2.37 -6.26 2.90
C ASN A 119 -2.84 -5.26 3.98
N SER A 120 -3.22 -4.06 3.53
CA SER A 120 -3.71 -2.99 4.40
C SER A 120 -4.96 -3.38 5.20
N GLU A 121 -5.84 -4.20 4.66
CA GLU A 121 -7.05 -4.67 5.36
C GLU A 121 -6.75 -5.82 6.34
N GLY A 122 -5.47 -6.15 6.50
CA GLY A 122 -5.05 -7.24 7.36
C GLY A 122 -5.24 -8.60 6.71
N GLU A 123 -5.53 -8.70 5.42
CA GLU A 123 -5.82 -9.94 4.68
C GLU A 123 -4.57 -10.58 4.10
N LEU A 124 -4.53 -11.91 4.11
CA LEU A 124 -3.55 -12.73 3.40
C LEU A 124 -4.09 -13.09 2.01
N PRO A 125 -3.26 -13.60 1.08
CA PRO A 125 -3.74 -14.18 -0.16
C PRO A 125 -4.81 -15.28 0.05
N LEU A 126 -4.74 -15.98 1.20
CA LEU A 126 -5.74 -17.00 1.56
C LEU A 126 -7.14 -16.39 1.80
N ASP A 127 -7.22 -15.21 2.40
CA ASP A 127 -8.51 -14.63 2.80
C ASP A 127 -9.29 -14.08 1.60
N VAL A 128 -8.56 -13.62 0.58
CA VAL A 128 -9.14 -13.12 -0.68
C VAL A 128 -9.36 -14.23 -1.72
N ALA A 129 -9.00 -15.48 -1.42
CA ALA A 129 -9.11 -16.59 -2.36
C ALA A 129 -10.58 -16.92 -2.69
N THR A 130 -10.92 -16.96 -3.98
CA THR A 130 -12.30 -17.16 -4.45
C THR A 130 -12.62 -18.60 -4.85
N GLU A 131 -11.60 -19.45 -5.05
CA GLU A 131 -11.74 -20.83 -5.53
C GLU A 131 -11.31 -21.86 -4.48
N ASP A 132 -12.10 -22.94 -4.32
CA ASP A 132 -11.79 -24.09 -3.44
C ASP A 132 -10.38 -24.65 -3.66
N ALA A 133 -9.93 -24.68 -4.92
CA ALA A 133 -8.60 -25.17 -5.27
C ALA A 133 -7.48 -24.21 -4.82
N MET A 134 -7.73 -22.90 -4.89
CA MET A 134 -6.83 -21.86 -4.40
C MET A 134 -6.72 -21.92 -2.88
N GLU A 135 -7.86 -22.00 -2.20
CA GLU A 135 -7.92 -22.11 -0.73
C GLU A 135 -7.13 -23.33 -0.25
N ARG A 136 -7.34 -24.50 -0.88
CA ARG A 136 -6.58 -25.72 -0.55
C ARG A 136 -5.08 -25.55 -0.75
N LEU A 137 -4.66 -24.93 -1.86
CA LEU A 137 -3.26 -24.65 -2.15
C LEU A 137 -2.63 -23.79 -1.04
N LEU A 138 -3.22 -22.63 -0.77
CA LEU A 138 -2.69 -21.64 0.17
C LEU A 138 -2.70 -22.18 1.61
N LYS A 139 -3.77 -22.87 2.04
CA LYS A 139 -3.80 -23.54 3.36
C LYS A 139 -2.70 -24.59 3.50
N SER A 140 -2.48 -25.38 2.45
CA SER A 140 -1.43 -26.41 2.47
C SER A 140 -0.04 -25.78 2.59
N GLU A 141 0.19 -24.65 1.92
CA GLU A 141 1.49 -23.99 1.89
C GLU A 141 1.78 -23.20 3.17
N ILE A 142 0.77 -22.52 3.73
CA ILE A 142 0.85 -21.89 5.07
C ILE A 142 1.25 -22.93 6.12
N LYS A 143 0.60 -24.10 6.12
CA LYS A 143 0.91 -25.19 7.04
C LYS A 143 2.32 -25.75 6.82
N LYS A 144 2.73 -25.93 5.56
CA LYS A 144 4.04 -26.46 5.20
C LYS A 144 5.18 -25.51 5.59
N GLN A 145 4.99 -24.21 5.43
CA GLN A 145 5.96 -23.18 5.82
C GLN A 145 5.90 -22.84 7.32
N GLY A 146 4.87 -23.30 8.04
CA GLY A 146 4.72 -23.07 9.48
C GLY A 146 4.36 -21.61 9.80
N ILE A 147 3.64 -20.95 8.91
CA ILE A 147 3.25 -19.54 9.08
C ILE A 147 2.14 -19.44 10.11
N ASP A 148 2.39 -18.67 11.17
CA ASP A 148 1.38 -18.26 12.13
C ASP A 148 0.63 -17.04 11.57
N VAL A 149 -0.59 -17.28 11.09
CA VAL A 149 -1.42 -16.24 10.46
C VAL A 149 -1.80 -15.13 11.43
N ASP A 150 -2.01 -15.44 12.71
CA ASP A 150 -2.36 -14.44 13.71
C ASP A 150 -1.15 -13.56 14.04
N GLN A 151 0.05 -14.16 14.06
CA GLN A 151 1.29 -13.41 14.21
C GLN A 151 1.57 -12.51 13.00
N ALA A 152 1.32 -13.01 11.77
CA ALA A 152 1.52 -12.25 10.54
C ALA A 152 0.68 -10.97 10.52
N ARG A 153 -0.62 -11.07 10.84
CA ARG A 153 -1.53 -9.91 10.90
C ARG A 153 -1.12 -8.87 11.95
N LYS A 154 -0.52 -9.31 13.05
CA LYS A 154 -0.07 -8.44 14.15
C LYS A 154 1.36 -7.93 13.99
N GLN A 155 2.05 -8.31 12.92
CA GLN A 155 3.47 -8.00 12.76
C GLN A 155 3.71 -6.50 12.57
N GLU A 156 2.87 -5.81 11.80
CA GLU A 156 2.96 -4.36 11.60
C GLU A 156 2.78 -3.61 12.92
N GLU A 157 1.66 -3.83 13.62
CA GLU A 157 1.39 -3.24 14.94
C GLU A 157 2.55 -3.47 15.92
N ARG A 158 3.08 -4.70 15.97
CA ARG A 158 4.20 -5.06 16.86
C ARG A 158 5.46 -4.26 16.53
N ILE A 159 5.83 -4.14 15.26
CA ILE A 159 7.00 -3.37 14.84
C ILE A 159 6.80 -1.90 15.19
N MET A 160 5.64 -1.33 14.84
CA MET A 160 5.31 0.05 15.17
C MET A 160 5.37 0.33 16.67
N LEU A 161 4.88 -0.61 17.50
CA LEU A 161 4.94 -0.48 18.95
C LEU A 161 6.39 -0.49 19.46
N GLN A 162 7.25 -1.36 18.91
CA GLN A 162 8.67 -1.40 19.25
C GLN A 162 9.38 -0.08 18.88
N ASP A 163 9.10 0.44 17.69
CA ASP A 163 9.67 1.70 17.22
C ASP A 163 9.17 2.90 18.04
N ALA A 164 7.87 2.93 18.36
CA ALA A 164 7.30 3.97 19.22
C ALA A 164 7.93 3.94 20.63
N MET A 165 8.14 2.76 21.21
CA MET A 165 8.88 2.62 22.48
C MET A 165 10.34 3.07 22.37
N ALA A 166 11.00 2.78 21.24
CA ALA A 166 12.37 3.24 20.99
C ALA A 166 12.44 4.78 20.94
N VAL A 167 11.48 5.43 20.28
CA VAL A 167 11.33 6.89 20.25
C VAL A 167 11.09 7.45 21.64
N LEU A 168 10.16 6.87 22.41
CA LEU A 168 9.86 7.30 23.77
C LEU A 168 11.09 7.22 24.69
N SER A 169 11.94 6.21 24.50
CA SER A 169 13.20 6.06 25.24
C SER A 169 14.36 6.94 24.74
N GLY A 170 14.12 7.81 23.75
CA GLY A 170 15.12 8.70 23.16
C GLY A 170 16.13 8.00 22.23
N ARG A 171 15.84 6.77 21.80
CA ARG A 171 16.71 5.94 20.96
C ARG A 171 16.29 5.87 19.49
N GLY A 172 15.16 6.47 19.15
CA GLY A 172 14.59 6.47 17.81
C GLY A 172 14.09 7.85 17.38
N SER A 173 13.67 7.95 16.12
CA SER A 173 13.00 9.12 15.55
C SER A 173 11.84 8.65 14.70
N VAL A 174 10.70 9.32 14.79
CA VAL A 174 9.60 9.13 13.85
C VAL A 174 9.83 10.10 12.69
N ALA A 175 10.03 9.57 11.49
CA ALA A 175 10.10 10.37 10.27
C ALA A 175 8.83 10.12 9.43
N PRO A 176 8.27 11.15 8.77
CA PRO A 176 7.19 10.95 7.81
C PRO A 176 7.63 10.06 6.64
N HIS A 177 6.69 9.28 6.11
CA HIS A 177 6.89 8.48 4.90
C HIS A 177 7.31 9.41 3.73
N PRO A 178 8.36 9.08 2.95
CA PRO A 178 8.96 10.01 2.00
C PRO A 178 7.99 10.51 0.92
N ASN A 179 7.10 9.63 0.46
CA ASN A 179 6.17 9.89 -0.65
C ASN A 179 4.85 10.47 -0.17
N THR A 180 4.25 9.90 0.87
CA THR A 180 2.91 10.29 1.35
C THR A 180 2.96 11.31 2.47
N LYS A 181 4.13 11.55 3.10
CA LYS A 181 4.26 12.36 4.32
C LYS A 181 3.40 11.88 5.50
N ALA A 182 2.73 10.73 5.37
CA ALA A 182 2.04 10.09 6.47
C ALA A 182 3.05 9.74 7.58
N THR A 183 2.66 9.99 8.82
CA THR A 183 3.47 9.68 10.01
C THR A 183 3.01 8.37 10.64
N ALA A 184 3.79 7.84 11.59
CA ALA A 184 3.35 6.70 12.39
C ALA A 184 2.01 6.96 13.12
N LEU A 185 1.71 8.23 13.40
CA LEU A 185 0.44 8.64 14.01
C LEU A 185 -0.74 8.47 13.04
N HIS A 186 -0.55 8.74 11.73
CA HIS A 186 -1.57 8.48 10.71
C HIS A 186 -1.87 6.98 10.59
N VAL A 187 -0.84 6.15 10.55
CA VAL A 187 -1.01 4.68 10.42
C VAL A 187 -1.70 4.11 11.66
N ALA A 188 -1.22 4.46 12.86
CA ALA A 188 -1.84 4.02 14.10
C ALA A 188 -3.30 4.47 14.21
N ALA A 189 -3.60 5.67 13.70
CA ALA A 189 -4.95 6.21 13.68
C ALA A 189 -5.87 5.51 12.68
N ALA A 190 -5.41 5.26 11.45
CA ALA A 190 -6.18 4.55 10.42
C ALA A 190 -6.48 3.09 10.80
N LYS A 191 -5.48 2.40 11.37
CA LYS A 191 -5.56 0.96 11.70
C LYS A 191 -6.17 0.67 13.07
N GLY A 192 -6.42 1.69 13.88
CA GLY A 192 -6.93 1.49 15.24
C GLY A 192 -5.88 0.88 16.19
N TYR A 193 -4.59 1.11 15.97
CA TYR A 193 -3.52 0.61 16.85
C TYR A 193 -3.43 1.43 18.12
N ILE A 194 -4.37 1.21 19.04
CA ILE A 194 -4.58 2.01 20.25
C ILE A 194 -3.31 2.12 21.10
N GLU A 195 -2.62 1.01 21.33
CA GLU A 195 -1.43 1.01 22.19
C GLU A 195 -0.24 1.73 21.53
N VAL A 196 -0.09 1.60 20.21
CA VAL A 196 0.90 2.37 19.43
C VAL A 196 0.57 3.87 19.52
N LEU A 197 -0.70 4.23 19.32
CA LEU A 197 -1.18 5.61 19.37
C LEU A 197 -0.90 6.25 20.74
N LYS A 198 -1.24 5.56 21.84
CA LYS A 198 -0.97 6.02 23.22
C LYS A 198 0.52 6.28 23.45
N VAL A 199 1.40 5.38 22.98
CA VAL A 199 2.85 5.55 23.13
C VAL A 199 3.36 6.72 22.28
N LEU A 200 2.86 6.87 21.04
CA LEU A 200 3.23 7.99 20.18
C LEU A 200 2.78 9.34 20.74
N LEU A 201 1.58 9.43 21.33
CA LEU A 201 1.07 10.66 21.96
C LEU A 201 1.86 11.07 23.22
N GLN A 202 2.55 10.13 23.86
CA GLN A 202 3.51 10.42 24.93
C GLN A 202 4.87 10.92 24.40
N CYS A 203 5.17 10.64 23.13
CA CYS A 203 6.31 11.22 22.45
C CYS A 203 5.97 12.68 22.10
N SER A 204 6.98 13.55 21.99
CA SER A 204 6.79 14.95 21.55
C SER A 204 6.50 15.06 20.04
N VAL A 205 5.48 14.35 19.56
CA VAL A 205 5.02 14.35 18.18
C VAL A 205 3.93 15.41 17.97
N GLU A 206 3.84 15.93 16.75
CA GLU A 206 2.79 16.87 16.36
C GLU A 206 1.50 16.10 16.07
N VAL A 207 0.46 16.32 16.88
CA VAL A 207 -0.83 15.62 16.78
C VAL A 207 -1.55 15.97 15.48
N ASP A 208 -1.50 17.24 15.07
CA ASP A 208 -2.14 17.75 13.85
C ASP A 208 -1.21 17.74 12.62
N CYS A 209 -0.23 16.84 12.61
CA CYS A 209 0.64 16.65 11.46
C CYS A 209 -0.17 16.34 10.21
N ARG A 210 0.32 16.78 9.04
CA ARG A 210 -0.39 16.65 7.77
C ARG A 210 0.39 15.81 6.76
N ASP A 211 -0.31 14.91 6.09
CA ASP A 211 0.21 14.16 4.96
C ASP A 211 0.16 14.96 3.64
N ILE A 212 0.43 14.32 2.48
CA ILE A 212 0.40 14.99 1.16
C ILE A 212 -0.97 15.48 0.72
N ASP A 213 -2.05 14.90 1.25
CA ASP A 213 -3.42 15.27 0.93
C ASP A 213 -3.96 16.27 1.97
N GLY A 214 -3.13 16.62 2.96
CA GLY A 214 -3.48 17.50 4.05
C GLY A 214 -4.29 16.81 5.14
N TRP A 215 -4.38 15.48 5.13
CA TRP A 215 -5.06 14.72 6.16
C TRP A 215 -4.30 14.82 7.46
N THR A 216 -5.04 14.89 8.57
CA THR A 216 -4.49 14.72 9.91
C THR A 216 -4.74 13.28 10.40
N PRO A 217 -4.08 12.82 11.47
CA PRO A 217 -4.42 11.55 12.10
C PRO A 217 -5.90 11.42 12.46
N LEU A 218 -6.57 12.53 12.80
CA LEU A 218 -8.01 12.52 13.04
C LEU A 218 -8.83 12.25 11.77
N HIS A 219 -8.44 12.79 10.61
CA HIS A 219 -9.09 12.45 9.33
C HIS A 219 -8.97 10.94 9.05
N ALA A 220 -7.78 10.38 9.27
CA ALA A 220 -7.54 8.96 9.07
C ALA A 220 -8.40 8.10 10.02
N ALA A 221 -8.42 8.43 11.31
CA ALA A 221 -9.25 7.73 12.29
C ALA A 221 -10.74 7.81 11.96
N ALA A 222 -11.21 9.01 11.58
CA ALA A 222 -12.60 9.25 11.25
C ALA A 222 -13.04 8.44 10.02
N HIS A 223 -12.23 8.47 8.96
CA HIS A 223 -12.53 7.80 7.71
C HIS A 223 -12.64 6.28 7.84
N TRP A 224 -11.76 5.68 8.65
CA TRP A 224 -11.74 4.24 8.89
C TRP A 224 -12.55 3.79 10.12
N GLY A 225 -13.42 4.66 10.65
CA GLY A 225 -14.36 4.30 11.71
C GLY A 225 -13.72 4.00 13.08
N GLN A 226 -12.54 4.55 13.36
CA GLN A 226 -11.77 4.25 14.57
C GLN A 226 -12.21 5.14 15.75
N GLU A 227 -13.31 4.77 16.40
CA GLU A 227 -13.96 5.55 17.46
C GLU A 227 -13.05 5.85 18.67
N GLU A 228 -12.39 4.83 19.21
CA GLU A 228 -11.50 4.99 20.37
C GLU A 228 -10.30 5.88 20.04
N VAL A 229 -9.76 5.78 18.82
CA VAL A 229 -8.69 6.66 18.34
C VAL A 229 -9.18 8.11 18.27
N CYS A 230 -10.37 8.36 17.72
CA CYS A 230 -10.92 9.72 17.63
C CYS A 230 -11.09 10.36 19.01
N THR A 231 -11.56 9.57 19.98
CA THR A 231 -11.67 10.01 21.38
C THR A 231 -10.30 10.35 21.96
N LEU A 232 -9.31 9.45 21.81
CA LEU A 232 -7.95 9.68 22.31
C LEU A 232 -7.29 10.92 21.69
N LEU A 233 -7.42 11.13 20.38
CA LEU A 233 -6.89 12.32 19.72
C LEU A 233 -7.58 13.60 20.22
N THR A 234 -8.89 13.55 20.46
CA THR A 234 -9.65 14.68 21.01
C THR A 234 -9.22 15.02 22.43
N ASP A 235 -9.01 14.01 23.28
CA ASP A 235 -8.50 14.17 24.65
C ASP A 235 -7.10 14.81 24.68
N HIS A 236 -6.33 14.64 23.61
CA HIS A 236 -5.03 15.29 23.40
C HIS A 236 -5.10 16.63 22.64
N MET A 237 -6.30 17.23 22.57
CA MET A 237 -6.54 18.57 22.02
C MET A 237 -6.16 18.71 20.53
N CYS A 238 -6.39 17.66 19.72
CA CYS A 238 -6.26 17.78 18.26
C CYS A 238 -7.24 18.82 17.69
N ASP A 239 -6.87 19.45 16.57
CA ASP A 239 -7.70 20.40 15.85
C ASP A 239 -8.78 19.68 15.04
N MET A 240 -9.97 19.54 15.63
CA MET A 240 -11.14 18.94 14.97
C MET A 240 -11.69 19.78 13.81
N ALA A 241 -11.26 21.03 13.66
CA ALA A 241 -11.65 21.92 12.56
C ALA A 241 -10.60 21.95 11.43
N ALA A 242 -9.51 21.18 11.56
CA ALA A 242 -8.50 21.08 10.52
C ALA A 242 -9.15 20.60 9.22
N VAL A 243 -8.77 21.25 8.11
CA VAL A 243 -9.22 20.85 6.77
C VAL A 243 -8.06 20.33 5.93
N ASN A 244 -8.34 19.28 5.15
CA ASN A 244 -7.45 18.72 4.15
C ASN A 244 -7.34 19.66 2.91
N HIS A 245 -6.58 19.25 1.89
CA HIS A 245 -6.35 20.08 0.70
C HIS A 245 -7.58 20.29 -0.19
N VAL A 246 -8.61 19.47 -0.04
CA VAL A 246 -9.90 19.64 -0.72
C VAL A 246 -10.94 20.36 0.15
N GLY A 247 -10.56 20.79 1.36
CA GLY A 247 -11.39 21.60 2.24
C GLY A 247 -12.37 20.80 3.11
N GLN A 248 -12.14 19.50 3.27
CA GLN A 248 -12.94 18.63 4.14
C GLN A 248 -12.33 18.55 5.53
N THR A 249 -13.18 18.55 6.55
CA THR A 249 -12.84 18.23 7.95
C THR A 249 -12.87 16.73 8.21
N ALA A 250 -12.40 16.31 9.39
CA ALA A 250 -12.52 14.91 9.81
C ALA A 250 -13.99 14.42 9.84
N LEU A 251 -14.95 15.29 10.17
CA LEU A 251 -16.37 14.96 10.15
C LEU A 251 -16.90 14.73 8.72
N ASP A 252 -16.40 15.48 7.74
CA ASP A 252 -16.83 15.36 6.34
C ASP A 252 -16.39 14.06 5.67
N VAL A 253 -15.30 13.44 6.16
CA VAL A 253 -14.76 12.18 5.63
C VAL A 253 -15.08 10.96 6.50
N ALA A 254 -15.82 11.16 7.60
CA ALA A 254 -16.05 10.14 8.61
C ALA A 254 -16.88 8.95 8.08
N ASP A 255 -16.58 7.76 8.60
CA ASP A 255 -17.46 6.60 8.48
C ASP A 255 -18.87 6.97 9.00
N GLU A 256 -19.90 6.47 8.31
CA GLU A 256 -21.30 6.82 8.63
C GLU A 256 -21.66 6.50 10.09
N ASN A 257 -21.06 5.47 10.68
CA ASN A 257 -21.34 5.06 12.06
C ASN A 257 -20.66 5.97 13.10
N LEU A 258 -19.73 6.84 12.68
CA LEU A 258 -18.89 7.63 13.58
C LEU A 258 -19.28 9.12 13.64
N VAL A 259 -20.17 9.57 12.73
CA VAL A 259 -20.60 10.96 12.61
C VAL A 259 -21.13 11.52 13.93
N ASP A 260 -22.07 10.82 14.58
CA ASP A 260 -22.68 11.27 15.85
C ASP A 260 -21.64 11.42 16.95
N THR A 261 -20.71 10.46 17.06
CA THR A 261 -19.64 10.50 18.06
C THR A 261 -18.70 11.67 17.83
N LEU A 262 -18.29 11.94 16.59
CA LEU A 262 -17.42 13.09 16.27
C LEU A 262 -18.11 14.42 16.56
N GLU A 263 -19.41 14.56 16.27
CA GLU A 263 -20.15 15.75 16.66
C GLU A 263 -20.18 15.96 18.18
N GLU A 264 -20.38 14.89 18.94
CA GLU A 264 -20.35 14.97 20.41
C GLU A 264 -18.96 15.36 20.94
N LEU A 265 -17.90 14.77 20.37
CA LEU A 265 -16.52 15.09 20.73
C LEU A 265 -16.20 16.55 20.42
N GLN A 266 -16.60 17.05 19.26
CA GLN A 266 -16.42 18.46 18.87
C GLN A 266 -17.18 19.42 19.80
N LYS A 267 -18.43 19.07 20.18
CA LYS A 267 -19.21 19.85 21.15
C LYS A 267 -18.52 19.88 22.52
N LYS A 268 -17.96 18.75 22.98
CA LYS A 268 -17.22 18.67 24.26
C LYS A 268 -15.95 19.52 24.23
N GLN A 269 -15.18 19.47 23.15
CA GLN A 269 -13.92 20.21 23.03
C GLN A 269 -14.13 21.73 22.98
N ASN A 270 -15.19 22.21 22.32
CA ASN A 270 -15.53 23.64 22.24
C ASN A 270 -15.99 24.27 23.57
N VAL A 271 -16.30 23.47 24.58
CA VAL A 271 -16.76 23.93 25.90
C VAL A 271 -15.61 24.07 26.91
N VAL A 272 -14.43 23.50 26.59
CA VAL A 272 -13.21 23.52 27.42
C VAL A 272 -12.31 24.68 27.02
#